data_AF-A0A345CYS8-F1
#
_entry.id   AF-A0A345CYS8-F1
#
_cell.length_a   1.000
_cell.length_b   1.000
_cell.length_c   1.000
_cell.angle_alpha   90.00
_cell.angle_beta   90.00
_cell.angle_gamma   90.00
#
_symmetry.space_group_name_H-M   'P 1'
#
loop_
_entity.id
_entity.type
_entity.pdbx_description
1 polymer ?
#
loop_
_entity_poly.entity_id
_entity_poly.type
_entity_poly.pdbx_seq_one_letter_code
_entity_poly.pdbx_strand_id
1 'polypeptide(L)'
;MQAEFLPGIDGGGTHCRARPTSTGGSVLTECAQGPANVFSDFHTALLTLRSLFEQTVNVAGLTPAIWRKTSAVLGLAGANVLSVSARLHYVSFPFSQVTLLSDVEIACIGAYGGEPGTVLIVGTGSQGVIWSGECFRHDWRLGHGAL
;
A
#
# COMPACT_ATOMS: atom_id res chain seq x y z
N MET A 1 0.51 4.18 28.07
CA MET A 1 0.09 4.55 26.71
C MET A 1 0.90 3.69 25.75
N GLN A 2 0.25 2.81 24.99
CA GLN A 2 0.94 2.10 23.89
C GLN A 2 1.16 3.13 22.78
N ALA A 3 2.40 3.27 22.30
CA ALA A 3 2.66 4.04 21.10
C ALA A 3 1.87 3.39 19.97
N GLU A 4 0.91 4.13 19.43
CA GLU A 4 0.14 3.69 18.27
C GLU A 4 1.02 3.93 17.04
N PHE A 5 1.23 2.88 16.25
CA PHE A 5 2.07 2.90 15.06
C PHE A 5 1.20 2.56 13.85
N LEU A 6 1.49 3.21 12.73
CA LEU A 6 0.71 3.15 11.51
C LEU A 6 1.62 2.61 10.39
N PRO A 7 1.63 1.29 10.14
CA PRO A 7 2.40 0.68 9.07
C PRO A 7 1.82 1.05 7.70
N GLY A 8 2.61 1.80 6.93
CA GLY A 8 2.44 1.97 5.48
C GLY A 8 3.31 0.97 4.72
N ILE A 9 2.70 0.25 3.79
CA ILE A 9 3.36 -0.75 2.95
C ILE A 9 3.25 -0.32 1.48
N ASP A 10 4.36 -0.35 0.76
CA ASP A 10 4.47 -0.04 -0.66
C ASP A 10 5.09 -1.23 -1.39
N GLY A 11 4.25 -2.03 -2.04
CA GLY A 11 4.61 -3.27 -2.73
C GLY A 11 4.56 -3.12 -4.24
N GLY A 12 5.72 -3.08 -4.90
CA GLY A 12 5.85 -2.93 -6.35
C GLY A 12 6.34 -4.19 -7.07
N GLY A 13 6.67 -4.02 -8.35
CA GLY A 13 7.22 -5.09 -9.21
C GLY A 13 8.67 -5.48 -8.94
N THR A 14 9.42 -4.68 -8.17
CA THR A 14 10.85 -4.93 -7.89
C THR A 14 11.13 -5.00 -6.39
N HIS A 15 10.48 -4.14 -5.61
CA HIS A 15 10.70 -4.02 -4.18
C HIS A 15 9.37 -3.89 -3.45
N CYS A 16 9.37 -4.32 -2.20
CA CYS A 16 8.30 -4.11 -1.25
C CYS A 16 8.87 -3.47 0.01
N ARG A 17 8.29 -2.38 0.49
CA ARG A 17 8.80 -1.59 1.61
C ARG A 17 7.75 -1.42 2.70
N ALA A 18 8.19 -1.44 3.95
CA ALA A 18 7.38 -1.11 5.12
C ALA A 18 8.00 0.08 5.83
N ARG A 19 7.17 1.09 6.11
CA ARG A 19 7.55 2.31 6.86
C ARG A 19 6.50 2.57 7.95
N PRO A 20 6.56 1.86 9.09
CA PRO A 20 5.73 2.20 10.23
C PRO A 20 6.08 3.58 10.76
N THR A 21 5.04 4.39 10.98
CA THR A 21 5.14 5.72 11.55
C THR A 21 4.50 5.78 12.93
N SER A 22 4.93 6.71 13.78
CA SER A 22 4.15 7.12 14.95
C SER A 22 2.92 7.92 14.53
N THR A 23 1.98 8.12 15.45
CA THR A 23 0.84 9.05 15.25
C THR A 23 1.26 10.49 14.95
N GLY A 24 2.48 10.88 15.33
CA GLY A 24 3.08 12.18 14.97
C GLY A 24 3.72 12.21 13.58
N GLY A 25 3.61 11.14 12.79
CA GLY A 25 4.15 11.06 11.43
C GLY A 25 5.64 10.71 11.34
N SER A 26 6.32 10.49 12.47
CA SER A 26 7.74 10.12 12.46
C SER A 26 7.91 8.66 12.06
N VAL A 27 8.76 8.40 11.06
CA VAL A 27 9.13 7.03 10.66
C VAL A 27 9.94 6.38 11.77
N LEU A 28 9.50 5.20 12.21
CA LEU A 28 10.14 4.43 13.28
C LEU A 28 11.26 3.53 12.75
N THR A 29 10.99 2.87 11.63
CA THR A 29 11.94 2.02 10.92
C THR A 29 11.56 1.96 9.44
N GLU A 30 12.49 1.48 8.62
CA GLU A 30 12.25 1.14 7.23
C GLU A 30 12.78 -0.27 6.96
N CYS A 31 11.94 -1.12 6.39
CA CYS A 31 12.31 -2.48 5.98
C CYS A 31 11.95 -2.67 4.51
N ALA A 32 12.73 -3.50 3.81
CA ALA A 32 12.52 -3.80 2.41
C ALA A 32 12.70 -5.30 2.15
N GLN A 33 11.90 -5.80 1.21
CA GLN A 33 11.94 -7.16 0.69
C GLN A 33 11.88 -7.12 -0.84
N GLY A 34 11.85 -8.30 -1.45
CA GLY A 34 11.70 -8.48 -2.89
C GLY A 34 10.34 -7.99 -3.45
N PRO A 35 9.99 -8.41 -4.68
CA PRO A 35 8.79 -7.92 -5.34
C PRO A 35 7.49 -8.40 -4.67
N ALA A 36 6.45 -7.59 -4.75
CA ALA A 36 5.12 -7.87 -4.21
C ALA A 36 3.98 -7.44 -5.16
N ASN A 37 4.18 -7.59 -6.46
CA ASN A 37 3.13 -7.36 -7.45
C ASN A 37 2.10 -8.50 -7.41
N VAL A 38 0.93 -8.20 -6.83
CA VAL A 38 -0.15 -9.16 -6.58
C VAL A 38 -0.89 -9.57 -7.86
N PHE A 39 -0.75 -8.83 -8.95
CA PHE A 39 -1.31 -9.19 -10.25
C PHE A 39 -0.42 -10.21 -10.98
N SER A 40 0.89 -9.99 -11.01
CA SER A 40 1.83 -10.86 -11.71
C SER A 40 2.05 -12.21 -11.00
N ASP A 41 2.22 -12.18 -9.67
CA ASP A 41 2.37 -13.39 -8.86
C ASP A 41 1.81 -13.16 -7.45
N PHE A 42 0.53 -13.50 -7.29
CA PHE A 42 -0.18 -13.32 -6.03
C PHE A 42 0.43 -14.08 -4.85
N HIS A 43 0.87 -15.33 -5.07
CA HIS A 43 1.33 -16.17 -3.97
C HIS A 43 2.69 -15.69 -3.46
N THR A 44 3.62 -15.44 -4.37
CA THR A 44 4.94 -14.89 -4.02
C THR A 44 4.81 -13.53 -3.36
N ALA A 45 3.90 -12.67 -3.84
CA ALA A 45 3.64 -11.38 -3.21
C ALA A 45 3.18 -11.50 -1.74
N LEU A 46 2.29 -12.46 -1.42
CA LEU A 46 1.86 -12.69 -0.03
C LEU A 46 2.99 -13.21 0.86
N LEU A 47 3.86 -14.08 0.34
CA LEU A 47 5.05 -14.52 1.08
C LEU A 47 6.01 -13.34 1.36
N THR A 48 6.26 -12.50 0.35
CA THR A 48 7.05 -11.28 0.50
C THR A 48 6.47 -10.37 1.58
N LEU A 49 5.15 -10.12 1.57
CA LEU A 49 4.47 -9.29 2.58
C LEU A 49 4.62 -9.89 3.97
N ARG A 50 4.44 -11.20 4.13
CA ARG A 50 4.62 -11.87 5.42
C ARG A 50 6.04 -11.71 5.95
N SER A 51 7.05 -11.98 5.13
CA SER A 51 8.45 -11.81 5.51
C SER A 51 8.77 -10.36 5.87
N LEU A 52 8.20 -9.40 5.13
CA LEU A 52 8.36 -7.98 5.42
C LEU A 52 7.74 -7.61 6.78
N PHE A 53 6.55 -8.12 7.12
CA PHE A 53 5.92 -7.88 8.41
C PHE A 53 6.74 -8.47 9.57
N GLU A 54 7.22 -9.71 9.40
CA GLU A 54 8.09 -10.38 10.39
C GLU A 54 9.40 -9.59 10.61
N GLN A 55 10.05 -9.15 9.53
CA GLN A 55 11.25 -8.31 9.61
C GLN A 55 10.97 -6.98 10.30
N THR A 56 9.85 -6.32 9.96
CA THR A 56 9.51 -5.00 10.51
C THR A 56 9.32 -5.04 12.03
N VAL A 57 8.61 -6.06 12.54
CA VAL A 57 8.47 -6.27 14.00
C VAL A 57 9.84 -6.45 14.66
N ASN A 58 10.67 -7.31 14.08
CA ASN A 58 11.97 -7.65 14.63
C ASN A 58 12.89 -6.43 14.69
N VAL A 59 12.99 -5.66 13.60
CA VAL A 59 13.82 -4.45 13.52
C VAL A 59 13.29 -3.35 14.44
N ALA A 60 11.97 -3.23 14.59
CA ALA A 60 11.36 -2.28 15.52
C ALA A 60 11.47 -2.70 17.01
N GLY A 61 12.02 -3.88 17.31
CA GLY A 61 12.08 -4.40 18.68
C GLY A 61 10.71 -4.71 19.29
N LEU A 62 9.71 -5.00 18.44
CA LEU A 62 8.33 -5.27 18.83
C LEU A 62 8.07 -6.78 18.90
N THR A 63 6.84 -7.15 19.28
CA THR A 63 6.36 -8.54 19.20
C THR A 63 5.26 -8.66 18.15
N PRO A 64 5.08 -9.81 17.48
CA PRO A 64 4.05 -9.96 16.44
C PRO A 64 2.61 -9.74 16.92
N ALA A 65 2.37 -9.84 18.24
CA ALA A 65 1.08 -9.56 18.85
C ALA A 65 0.59 -8.12 18.63
N ILE A 66 1.51 -7.22 18.27
CA ILE A 66 1.26 -5.79 18.09
C ILE A 66 0.37 -5.53 16.86
N TRP A 67 0.51 -6.33 15.80
CA TRP A 67 -0.29 -6.19 14.58
C TRP A 67 -1.80 -6.32 14.83
N ARG A 68 -2.22 -7.20 15.74
CA ARG A 68 -3.65 -7.37 16.09
C ARG A 68 -4.31 -6.13 16.73
N LYS A 69 -3.53 -5.08 17.01
CA LYS A 69 -4.01 -3.82 17.58
C LYS A 69 -3.78 -2.63 16.65
N THR A 70 -3.40 -2.89 15.40
CA THR A 70 -2.94 -1.86 14.49
C THR A 70 -3.62 -1.94 13.15
N SER A 71 -4.04 -0.77 12.67
CA SER A 71 -4.50 -0.56 11.31
C SER A 71 -3.32 -0.37 10.37
N ALA A 72 -3.34 -1.05 9.22
CA ALA A 72 -2.31 -0.94 8.19
C ALA A 72 -2.89 -0.43 6.87
N VAL A 73 -2.07 0.30 6.11
CA VAL A 73 -2.35 0.64 4.71
C VAL A 73 -1.36 -0.10 3.82
N LEU A 74 -1.88 -0.86 2.87
CA LEU A 74 -1.08 -1.61 1.90
C LEU A 74 -1.39 -1.09 0.51
N GLY A 75 -0.42 -0.39 -0.10
CA GLY A 75 -0.44 -0.05 -1.52
C GLY A 75 0.31 -1.10 -2.32
N LEU A 76 -0.38 -1.86 -3.16
CA LEU A 76 0.19 -3.00 -3.87
C LEU A 76 -0.03 -2.87 -5.38
N ALA A 77 1.04 -3.06 -6.15
CA ALA A 77 0.99 -3.10 -7.60
C ALA A 77 0.03 -4.19 -8.07
N GLY A 78 -0.96 -3.79 -8.87
CA GLY A 78 -2.01 -4.68 -9.39
C GLY A 78 -3.24 -4.82 -8.51
N ALA A 79 -3.30 -4.18 -7.32
CA ALA A 79 -4.49 -4.19 -6.48
C ALA A 79 -5.68 -3.40 -7.06
N ASN A 80 -5.45 -2.56 -8.07
CA ASN A 80 -6.51 -1.90 -8.84
C ASN A 80 -7.28 -2.85 -9.78
N VAL A 81 -6.75 -4.05 -10.05
CA VAL A 81 -7.43 -5.05 -10.87
C VAL A 81 -8.53 -5.73 -10.04
N LEU A 82 -9.79 -5.62 -10.48
CA LEU A 82 -10.97 -6.08 -9.73
C LEU A 82 -10.87 -7.53 -9.22
N SER A 83 -10.41 -8.45 -10.05
CA SER A 83 -10.28 -9.87 -9.66
C SER A 83 -9.19 -10.10 -8.60
N VAL A 84 -8.10 -9.33 -8.65
CA VAL A 84 -7.01 -9.38 -7.67
C VAL A 84 -7.44 -8.74 -6.36
N SER A 85 -8.09 -7.58 -6.44
CA SER A 85 -8.68 -6.89 -5.28
C SER A 85 -9.63 -7.82 -4.54
N ALA A 86 -10.59 -8.42 -5.25
CA ALA A 86 -11.51 -9.39 -4.66
C ALA A 86 -10.78 -10.56 -3.97
N ARG A 87 -9.70 -11.06 -4.57
CA ARG A 87 -8.87 -12.11 -3.97
C ARG A 87 -8.14 -11.64 -2.72
N LEU A 88 -7.63 -10.41 -2.68
CA LEU A 88 -6.99 -9.82 -1.50
C LEU A 88 -7.96 -9.67 -0.32
N HIS A 89 -9.24 -9.41 -0.57
CA HIS A 89 -10.26 -9.34 0.49
C HIS A 89 -10.47 -10.67 1.24
N TYR A 90 -10.08 -11.80 0.65
CA TYR A 90 -10.10 -13.12 1.31
C TYR A 90 -8.80 -13.47 2.04
N VAL A 91 -7.78 -12.61 1.97
CA VAL A 91 -6.50 -12.84 2.64
C VAL A 91 -6.61 -12.40 4.10
N SER A 92 -6.24 -13.30 5.01
CA SER A 92 -6.13 -12.97 6.44
C SER A 92 -4.78 -12.31 6.70
N PHE A 93 -4.81 -10.98 6.88
CA PHE A 93 -3.66 -10.21 7.32
C PHE A 93 -3.59 -10.15 8.86
N PRO A 94 -2.40 -10.02 9.47
CA PRO A 94 -2.25 -10.05 10.93
C PRO A 94 -2.70 -8.76 11.65
N PHE A 95 -3.25 -7.80 10.92
CA PHE A 95 -3.62 -6.47 11.39
C PHE A 95 -5.05 -6.44 11.96
N SER A 96 -5.36 -5.48 12.84
CA SER A 96 -6.75 -5.29 13.30
C SER A 96 -7.65 -4.78 12.17
N GLN A 97 -7.09 -3.96 11.29
CA GLN A 97 -7.75 -3.43 10.11
C GLN A 97 -6.72 -3.27 8.99
N VAL A 98 -7.15 -3.51 7.75
CA VAL A 98 -6.34 -3.29 6.56
C VAL A 98 -7.10 -2.43 5.58
N THR A 99 -6.46 -1.36 5.13
CA THR A 99 -6.88 -0.61 3.94
C THR A 99 -6.01 -1.05 2.77
N LEU A 100 -6.63 -1.62 1.75
CA LEU A 100 -5.96 -2.01 0.52
C LEU A 100 -6.11 -0.89 -0.50
N LEU A 101 -4.98 -0.48 -1.07
CA LEU A 101 -4.88 0.47 -2.17
C LEU A 101 -3.95 -0.11 -3.24
N SER A 102 -3.96 0.47 -4.42
CA SER A 102 -2.92 0.27 -5.42
C SER A 102 -1.68 1.10 -5.10
N ASP A 103 -0.55 0.70 -5.68
CA ASP A 103 0.71 1.45 -5.63
C ASP A 103 0.54 2.88 -6.16
N VAL A 104 -0.25 3.06 -7.23
CA VAL A 104 -0.48 4.38 -7.80
C VAL A 104 -1.34 5.30 -6.92
N GLU A 105 -2.30 4.74 -6.17
CA GLU A 105 -3.11 5.48 -5.21
C GLU A 105 -2.29 5.99 -4.03
N ILE A 106 -1.45 5.13 -3.43
CA ILE A 106 -0.57 5.56 -2.34
C ILE A 106 0.51 6.54 -2.83
N ALA A 107 0.99 6.40 -4.06
CA ALA A 107 1.91 7.35 -4.67
C ALA A 107 1.25 8.73 -4.84
N CYS A 108 -0.02 8.76 -5.24
CA CYS A 108 -0.79 10.00 -5.37
C CYS A 108 -0.95 10.71 -4.02
N ILE A 109 -1.40 9.98 -3.00
CA ILE A 109 -1.53 10.54 -1.63
C ILE A 109 -0.18 11.02 -1.12
N GLY A 110 0.88 10.24 -1.31
CA GLY A 110 2.23 10.59 -0.86
C GLY A 110 2.80 11.82 -1.57
N ALA A 111 2.54 11.98 -2.87
CA ALA A 111 3.04 13.10 -3.66
C ALA A 111 2.39 14.45 -3.27
N TYR A 112 1.11 14.42 -2.88
CA TYR A 112 0.33 15.62 -2.56
C TYR A 112 0.02 15.77 -1.06
N GLY A 113 0.57 14.91 -0.19
CA GLY A 113 0.34 14.98 1.25
C GLY A 113 -1.13 14.77 1.66
N GLY A 114 -1.90 14.03 0.84
CA GLY A 114 -3.34 13.83 1.03
C GLY A 114 -4.24 14.88 0.38
N GLU A 115 -3.70 15.97 -0.12
CA GLU A 115 -4.45 16.98 -0.86
C GLU A 115 -4.81 16.50 -2.29
N PRO A 116 -5.89 17.03 -2.89
CA PRO A 116 -6.28 16.67 -4.26
C PRO A 116 -5.13 16.81 -5.26
N GLY A 117 -5.00 15.84 -6.17
CA GLY A 117 -3.87 15.76 -7.07
C GLY A 117 -3.99 14.66 -8.12
N THR A 118 -2.97 14.55 -8.96
CA THR A 118 -2.94 13.55 -10.04
C THR A 118 -1.52 13.03 -10.22
N VAL A 119 -1.37 11.72 -10.31
CA VAL A 119 -0.08 11.08 -10.58
C VAL A 119 -0.18 10.20 -11.82
N LEU A 120 0.89 10.21 -12.63
CA LEU A 120 1.16 9.24 -13.68
C LEU A 120 2.49 8.54 -13.35
N ILE A 121 2.43 7.23 -13.14
CA ILE A 121 3.61 6.37 -13.00
C ILE A 121 3.97 5.84 -14.40
N VAL A 122 5.24 5.98 -14.77
CA VAL A 122 5.80 5.47 -16.03
C VAL A 122 6.98 4.56 -15.72
N GLY A 123 6.88 3.29 -16.12
CA GLY A 123 7.91 2.27 -15.89
C GLY A 123 7.65 1.01 -16.74
N THR A 124 7.80 -0.18 -16.14
CA THR A 124 7.47 -1.46 -16.80
C THR A 124 5.99 -1.57 -17.21
N GLY A 125 5.14 -0.74 -16.62
CA GLY A 125 3.81 -0.40 -17.10
C GLY A 125 3.55 1.09 -16.92
N SER A 126 2.35 1.54 -17.28
CA SER A 126 1.88 2.89 -16.95
C SER A 126 0.55 2.81 -16.23
N GLN A 127 0.42 3.62 -15.18
CA GLN A 127 -0.80 3.75 -14.39
C GLN A 127 -0.90 5.16 -13.85
N GLY A 128 -2.09 5.53 -13.42
CA GLY A 128 -2.28 6.81 -12.79
C GLY A 128 -3.73 7.08 -12.49
N VAL A 129 -3.86 8.11 -11.68
CA VAL A 129 -5.00 8.26 -10.81
C VAL A 129 -5.15 9.71 -10.46
N ILE A 130 -6.40 10.13 -10.35
CA ILE A 130 -6.80 11.43 -9.82
C ILE A 130 -7.35 11.18 -8.42
N TRP A 131 -6.81 11.89 -7.42
CA TRP A 131 -7.39 11.97 -6.09
C TRP A 131 -8.16 13.29 -5.94
N SER A 132 -9.45 13.21 -5.66
CA SER A 132 -10.30 14.40 -5.55
C SER A 132 -10.32 15.03 -4.14
N GLY A 133 -9.63 14.44 -3.17
CA GLY A 133 -9.84 14.71 -1.74
C GLY A 133 -10.87 13.76 -1.08
N GLU A 134 -11.61 12.99 -1.89
CA GLU A 134 -12.64 12.07 -1.41
C GLU A 134 -12.56 10.68 -2.05
N CYS A 135 -12.32 10.63 -3.38
CA CYS A 135 -12.23 9.37 -4.10
C CYS A 135 -11.12 9.36 -5.15
N PHE A 136 -10.65 8.16 -5.45
CA PHE A 136 -9.74 7.92 -6.58
C PHE A 136 -10.51 7.68 -7.87
N ARG A 137 -10.00 8.24 -8.97
CA ARG A 137 -10.48 7.94 -10.33
C ARG A 137 -9.32 7.45 -11.18
N HIS A 138 -9.50 6.26 -11.75
CA HIS A 138 -8.53 5.58 -12.62
C HIS A 138 -8.86 5.73 -14.11
N ASP A 139 -9.97 6.40 -14.44
CA ASP A 139 -10.35 6.72 -15.82
C ASP A 139 -9.65 8.00 -16.29
N TRP A 140 -8.77 7.84 -17.27
CA TRP A 140 -7.99 8.90 -17.89
C TRP A 140 -8.68 9.61 -19.04
N ARG A 141 -9.97 9.37 -19.27
CA ARG A 141 -10.73 10.14 -20.24
C ARG A 141 -10.71 11.62 -19.84
N LEU A 142 -9.70 12.33 -20.32
CA LEU A 142 -9.74 13.76 -20.57
C LEU A 142 -11.08 13.97 -21.26
N GLY A 143 -11.95 14.78 -20.65
CA GLY A 143 -13.25 15.07 -21.21
C GLY A 143 -13.09 15.56 -22.64
N HIS A 144 -13.25 14.66 -23.61
CA HIS A 144 -13.86 15.04 -24.86
C HIS A 144 -15.31 15.29 -24.49
N GLY A 145 -15.68 16.56 -24.54
CA GLY A 145 -17.05 16.99 -24.37
C GLY A 145 -17.98 16.09 -25.17
N ALA A 146 -19.16 15.86 -24.61
CA ALA A 146 -20.33 15.68 -25.44
C ALA A 146 -20.36 16.86 -26.43
N LEU A 147 -20.01 16.58 -27.68
CA LEU A 147 -20.51 17.28 -28.85
C LEU A 147 -21.72 16.49 -29.36
#